data_AF-A0A3C1KKL5-F1
#
_entry.id   AF-A0A3C1KKL5-F1
#
_cell.length_a   1.000
_cell.length_b   1.000
_cell.length_c   1.000
_cell.angle_alpha   90.00
_cell.angle_beta   90.00
_cell.angle_gamma   90.00
#
_symmetry.space_group_name_H-M   'P 1'
#
loop_
_entity.id
_entity.type
_entity.pdbx_description
1 polymer ?
#
loop_
_entity_poly.entity_id
_entity_poly.type
_entity_poly.pdbx_seq_one_letter_code
_entity_poly.pdbx_strand_id
1 'polypeptide(L)'
;GIVREMAYTGRNMDAEEAREVGFVNRVFPDRETLLREVTTIARGIARKAPLAVRGTKEMILYARDHSVRDGLNYIATWNAGMLSEVDLMAGVQAQASKQQASFED
;
A
#
# COMPACT_ATOMS: atom_id res chain seq x y z
N GLY A 1 16.17 19.97 -5.56
CA GLY A 1 15.24 18.84 -5.34
C GLY A 1 16.07 17.59 -5.19
N ILE A 2 15.81 16.81 -4.13
CA ILE A 2 16.71 15.77 -3.63
C ILE A 2 17.21 14.80 -4.73
N VAL A 3 16.35 14.42 -5.67
CA VAL A 3 16.69 13.53 -6.80
C VAL A 3 17.87 14.05 -7.62
N ARG A 4 17.90 15.34 -7.97
CA ARG A 4 18.98 15.92 -8.78
C ARG A 4 20.30 15.99 -8.00
N GLU A 5 20.23 16.33 -6.72
CA GLU A 5 21.40 16.39 -5.85
C GLU A 5 22.08 15.02 -5.73
N MET A 6 21.31 13.97 -5.43
CA MET A 6 21.82 12.61 -5.35
C MET A 6 22.41 12.14 -6.68
N ALA A 7 21.74 12.41 -7.79
CA ALA A 7 22.18 11.99 -9.12
C ALA A 7 23.50 12.66 -9.57
N TYR A 8 23.73 13.92 -9.21
CA TYR A 8 24.93 14.65 -9.64
C TYR A 8 26.13 14.45 -8.71
N THR A 9 25.88 14.19 -7.43
CA THR A 9 26.95 14.04 -6.43
C THR A 9 27.37 12.59 -6.22
N GLY A 10 26.47 11.62 -6.43
CA GLY A 10 26.72 10.21 -6.15
C GLY A 10 26.98 9.91 -4.67
N ARG A 11 26.66 10.84 -3.76
CA ARG A 11 26.87 10.66 -2.32
C ARG A 11 25.97 9.57 -1.76
N ASN A 12 26.33 9.05 -0.59
CA ASN A 12 25.42 8.22 0.19
C ASN A 12 24.34 9.08 0.85
N MET A 13 23.13 8.52 0.95
CA MET A 13 22.02 9.08 1.73
C MET A 13 21.91 8.31 3.04
N ASP A 14 21.87 9.03 4.16
CA ASP A 14 21.65 8.44 5.46
C ASP A 14 20.18 7.99 5.63
N ALA A 15 19.93 7.02 6.51
CA ALA A 15 18.59 6.49 6.74
C ALA A 15 17.60 7.55 7.27
N GLU A 16 18.03 8.44 8.17
CA GLU A 16 17.14 9.49 8.69
C GLU A 16 16.83 10.53 7.62
N GLU A 17 17.81 10.93 6.83
CA GLU A 17 17.58 11.80 5.67
C GLU A 17 16.58 11.15 4.70
N ALA A 18 16.77 9.87 4.38
CA ALA A 18 15.88 9.12 3.50
C ALA A 18 14.43 9.11 4.01
N ARG A 19 14.24 9.09 5.34
CA ARG A 19 12.91 9.18 5.95
C ARG A 19 12.34 10.59 5.85
N GLU A 20 13.13 11.62 6.12
CA GLU A 20 12.69 13.02 6.06
C GLU A 20 12.23 13.41 4.65
N VAL A 21 12.93 12.93 3.62
CA VAL A 21 12.56 13.20 2.21
C VAL A 21 11.50 12.25 1.65
N GLY A 22 11.00 11.31 2.47
CA GLY A 22 9.94 10.36 2.09
C GLY A 22 10.39 9.23 1.17
N PHE A 23 11.69 8.97 1.07
CA PHE A 23 12.24 7.84 0.31
C PHE A 23 12.00 6.50 1.02
N VAL A 24 12.04 6.49 2.36
CA VAL A 24 11.63 5.34 3.18
C VAL A 24 10.55 5.75 4.18
N ASN A 25 9.67 4.81 4.56
CA ASN A 25 8.58 5.10 5.48
C ASN A 25 9.02 5.20 6.95
N ARG A 26 10.00 4.38 7.37
CA ARG A 26 10.43 4.24 8.76
C ARG A 26 11.91 3.82 8.84
N VAL A 27 12.59 4.27 9.89
CA VAL A 27 13.95 3.86 10.27
C VAL A 27 13.86 3.14 11.62
N PHE A 28 14.67 2.10 11.80
CA PHE A 28 14.72 1.30 13.02
C PHE A 28 16.16 1.19 13.53
N PRO A 29 16.36 1.08 14.86
CA PRO A 29 17.70 1.05 15.44
C PRO A 29 18.50 -0.20 15.08
N ASP A 30 17.83 -1.30 14.79
CA ASP A 30 18.45 -2.60 14.51
C ASP A 30 17.60 -3.47 13.58
N ARG A 31 18.23 -4.50 13.02
CA ARG A 31 17.62 -5.42 12.07
C ARG A 31 16.50 -6.27 12.67
N GLU A 32 16.62 -6.67 13.93
CA GLU A 32 15.62 -7.51 14.60
C GLU A 32 14.32 -6.72 14.79
N THR A 33 14.44 -5.48 15.27
CA THR A 33 13.31 -4.54 15.38
C THR A 33 12.69 -4.26 14.02
N LEU A 34 13.51 -4.01 12.98
CA LEU A 34 13.02 -3.82 11.62
C LEU A 34 12.17 -5.01 11.14
N LEU A 35 12.67 -6.24 11.29
CA LEU A 35 11.97 -7.43 10.82
C LEU A 35 10.66 -7.67 11.58
N ARG A 36 10.64 -7.45 12.90
CA ARG A 36 9.43 -7.58 13.72
C ARG A 36 8.34 -6.60 13.29
N GLU A 37 8.70 -5.33 13.11
CA GLU A 37 7.74 -4.28 12.74
C GLU A 37 7.24 -4.44 11.30
N VAL A 38 8.14 -4.74 10.35
CA VAL A 38 7.77 -5.00 8.94
C VAL A 38 6.88 -6.24 8.84
N THR A 39 7.17 -7.30 9.59
CA THR A 39 6.33 -8.51 9.60
C THR A 39 4.93 -8.21 10.14
N THR A 40 4.81 -7.36 11.16
CA THR A 40 3.51 -6.93 11.67
C THR A 40 2.70 -6.19 10.62
N ILE A 41 3.33 -5.28 9.87
CA ILE A 41 2.69 -4.55 8.76
C ILE A 41 2.27 -5.52 7.65
N ALA A 42 3.18 -6.41 7.24
CA ALA A 42 2.91 -7.39 6.19
C ALA A 42 1.74 -8.31 6.55
N ARG A 43 1.68 -8.79 7.80
CA ARG A 43 0.52 -9.52 8.32
C ARG A 43 -0.75 -8.67 8.27
N GLY A 44 -0.67 -7.40 8.61
CA GLY A 44 -1.79 -6.46 8.51
C GLY A 44 -2.35 -6.34 7.09
N ILE A 45 -1.47 -6.32 6.08
CA ILE A 45 -1.84 -6.29 4.65
C ILE A 45 -2.41 -7.64 4.20
N ALA A 46 -1.78 -8.75 4.58
CA ALA A 46 -2.22 -10.10 4.21
C ALA A 46 -3.60 -10.47 4.79
N ARG A 47 -4.05 -9.75 5.82
CA ARG A 47 -5.37 -9.89 6.44
C ARG A 47 -6.49 -9.12 5.71
N LYS A 48 -6.18 -8.44 4.60
CA LYS A 48 -7.15 -7.69 3.78
C LYS A 48 -7.60 -8.53 2.60
N ALA A 49 -8.77 -8.20 2.04
CA ALA A 49 -9.27 -8.85 0.83
C ALA A 49 -8.21 -8.79 -0.29
N PRO A 50 -7.76 -9.94 -0.84
CA PRO A 50 -6.69 -9.98 -1.85
C PRO A 50 -7.00 -9.11 -3.08
N LEU A 51 -8.25 -9.14 -3.57
CA LEU A 51 -8.70 -8.31 -4.68
C LEU A 51 -8.63 -6.82 -4.38
N ALA A 52 -8.96 -6.39 -3.16
CA ALA A 52 -8.88 -4.99 -2.77
C ALA A 52 -7.42 -4.50 -2.72
N VAL A 53 -6.50 -5.31 -2.18
CA VAL A 53 -5.07 -4.97 -2.13
C VAL A 53 -4.48 -4.88 -3.55
N ARG A 54 -4.79 -5.85 -4.42
CA ARG A 54 -4.32 -5.84 -5.81
C ARG A 54 -4.90 -4.64 -6.58
N GLY A 55 -6.22 -4.47 -6.53
CA GLY A 55 -6.89 -3.34 -7.18
C GLY A 55 -6.33 -2.00 -6.76
N THR A 56 -6.11 -1.78 -5.46
CA THR A 56 -5.51 -0.54 -4.95
C THR A 56 -4.12 -0.29 -5.55
N LYS A 57 -3.27 -1.32 -5.63
CA LYS A 57 -1.93 -1.19 -6.23
C LYS A 57 -2.01 -0.83 -7.71
N GLU A 58 -2.87 -1.51 -8.47
CA GLU A 58 -3.04 -1.23 -9.90
C GLU A 58 -3.55 0.19 -10.15
N MET A 59 -4.52 0.66 -9.35
CA MET A 59 -5.05 2.02 -9.50
C MET A 59 -4.00 3.10 -9.19
N ILE A 60 -3.18 2.91 -8.15
CA ILE A 60 -2.10 3.84 -7.80
C ILE A 60 -1.07 3.92 -8.93
N LEU A 61 -0.69 2.78 -9.50
CA LEU A 61 0.26 2.73 -10.61
C LEU A 61 -0.30 3.36 -11.87
N TYR A 62 -1.55 3.05 -12.22
CA TYR A 62 -2.20 3.61 -13.40
C TYR A 62 -2.31 5.13 -13.31
N ALA A 63 -2.74 5.66 -12.16
CA ALA A 63 -2.92 7.10 -11.96
C ALA A 63 -1.62 7.91 -12.09
N ARG A 64 -0.44 7.29 -11.96
CA ARG A 64 0.85 7.98 -12.11
C ARG A 64 1.06 8.56 -13.50
N ASP A 65 0.65 7.80 -14.52
CA ASP A 65 0.96 8.07 -15.92
C ASP A 65 -0.30 8.51 -16.72
N HIS A 66 -1.43 8.73 -16.04
CA HIS A 66 -2.73 9.05 -16.65
C HIS A 66 -3.39 10.28 -16.03
N SER A 67 -4.35 10.86 -16.75
CA SER A 67 -5.10 12.01 -16.22
C SER A 67 -6.00 11.58 -15.06
N VAL A 68 -6.35 12.53 -14.18
CA VAL A 68 -7.31 12.30 -13.08
C VAL A 68 -8.62 11.71 -13.60
N ARG A 69 -9.11 12.18 -14.75
CA ARG A 69 -10.34 11.68 -15.38
C ARG A 69 -10.21 10.21 -15.77
N ASP A 70 -9.11 9.84 -16.42
CA ASP A 70 -8.89 8.46 -16.87
C ASP A 70 -8.71 7.53 -15.67
N GLY A 71 -7.97 7.97 -14.65
CA GLY A 71 -7.80 7.25 -13.40
C GLY A 71 -9.13 7.00 -12.68
N LEU A 72 -9.98 8.03 -12.55
CA LEU A 72 -11.32 7.88 -11.94
C LEU A 72 -12.23 6.95 -12.75
N ASN A 73 -12.19 7.03 -14.09
CA ASN A 73 -12.94 6.12 -14.95
C ASN A 73 -12.49 4.66 -14.79
N TYR A 74 -11.17 4.45 -14.67
CA TYR A 74 -10.62 3.12 -14.46
C TYR A 74 -10.98 2.56 -13.08
N ILE A 75 -10.91 3.38 -12.02
CA ILE A 75 -11.39 3.01 -10.67
C ILE A 75 -12.86 2.59 -10.72
N ALA A 76 -13.71 3.35 -11.41
CA ALA A 76 -15.14 3.04 -11.52
C ALA A 76 -15.37 1.70 -12.26
N THR A 77 -14.63 1.45 -13.34
CA THR A 77 -14.73 0.20 -14.10
C THR A 77 -14.24 -0.99 -13.28
N TRP A 78 -13.12 -0.84 -12.56
CA TRP A 78 -12.61 -1.87 -11.65
C TRP A 78 -13.63 -2.19 -10.55
N ASN A 79 -14.17 -1.17 -9.87
CA ASN A 79 -15.18 -1.36 -8.84
C ASN A 79 -16.47 -1.97 -9.39
N ALA A 80 -16.85 -1.70 -10.63
CA ALA A 80 -18.03 -2.33 -11.23
C ALA A 80 -17.82 -3.81 -11.56
N GLY A 81 -16.60 -4.21 -11.95
CA GLY A 81 -16.30 -5.57 -12.41
C GLY A 81 -15.71 -6.51 -11.37
N MET A 82 -15.01 -5.98 -10.35
CA MET A 82 -14.19 -6.76 -9.41
C MET A 82 -14.68 -6.68 -7.96
N LEU A 83 -15.79 -5.98 -7.71
CA LEU A 83 -16.35 -5.87 -6.37
C LEU A 83 -16.99 -7.21 -5.95
N SER A 84 -16.29 -7.94 -5.10
CA SER A 84 -16.78 -9.19 -4.52
C SER A 84 -17.80 -8.88 -3.41
N GLU A 85 -19.06 -9.25 -3.66
CA GLU A 85 -20.12 -9.14 -2.65
C GLU A 85 -19.81 -9.97 -1.40
N VAL A 86 -19.19 -11.14 -1.59
CA VAL A 86 -18.77 -12.04 -0.50
C VAL A 86 -17.73 -11.36 0.39
N ASP A 87 -16.68 -10.78 -0.20
CA ASP A 87 -15.63 -10.08 0.55
C ASP A 87 -16.18 -8.82 1.22
N LEU A 88 -17.08 -8.10 0.56
CA LEU A 88 -17.73 -6.93 1.15
C LEU A 88 -18.53 -7.33 2.40
N MET A 89 -19.33 -8.38 2.32
CA MET A 89 -20.13 -8.84 3.45
C MET A 89 -19.27 -9.39 4.58
N ALA A 90 -18.24 -10.17 4.26
CA ALA A 90 -17.27 -10.63 5.25
C ALA A 90 -16.57 -9.46 5.95
N GLY A 91 -16.16 -8.43 5.19
CA GLY A 91 -15.54 -7.22 5.72
C GLY A 91 -16.45 -6.41 6.62
N VAL A 92 -17.68 -6.14 6.18
CA VAL A 92 -18.69 -5.39 6.96
C VAL A 92 -19.06 -6.14 8.24
N GLN A 93 -19.29 -7.46 8.15
CA GLN A 93 -19.65 -8.27 9.31
C GLN A 93 -18.51 -8.33 10.34
N ALA A 94 -17.28 -8.56 9.89
CA ALA A 94 -16.11 -8.56 10.76
C ALA A 94 -15.90 -7.21 11.46
N GLN A 95 -16.10 -6.10 10.75
CA GLN A 95 -16.05 -4.77 11.35
C GLN A 95 -17.14 -4.59 12.42
N ALA A 96 -18.38 -4.98 12.13
CA ALA A 96 -19.50 -4.87 13.05
C ALA A 96 -19.30 -5.73 14.31
N SER A 97 -18.76 -6.94 14.17
CA SER A 97 -18.49 -7.86 15.28
C SER A 97 -17.15 -7.62 15.98
N LYS A 98 -16.34 -6.67 15.50
CA LYS A 98 -14.94 -6.44 15.93
C LYS A 98 -14.07 -7.71 15.85
N GLN A 99 -14.37 -8.57 14.90
CA GLN A 99 -13.61 -9.77 14.61
C GLN A 99 -12.76 -9.59 13.35
N GLN A 100 -11.92 -10.58 13.08
CA GLN A 100 -11.10 -10.62 11.87
C GLN A 100 -11.92 -11.21 10.72
N ALA A 101 -11.96 -10.49 9.58
CA ALA A 101 -12.55 -11.01 8.36
C ALA A 101 -11.73 -12.18 7.81
N SER A 102 -12.43 -13.18 7.28
CA SER A 102 -11.86 -14.26 6.48
C SER A 102 -12.25 -14.01 5.04
N PHE A 103 -11.26 -13.90 4.15
CA PHE A 103 -11.45 -13.73 2.71
C PHE A 103 -10.98 -15.02 2.03
N GLU A 104 -11.68 -15.43 0.98
CA GLU A 104 -11.23 -16.54 0.12
C GLU A 104 -10.13 -16.01 -0.83
N ASP A 105 -9.15 -16.86 -1.18
CA ASP A 105 -8.00 -16.50 -2.02
C ASP A 105 -8.36 -16.37 -3.52
#